data_AF-A0A1W9NVK0-F1
#
_entry.id   AF-A0A1W9NVK0-F1
#
_cell.length_a   1.000
_cell.length_b   1.000
_cell.length_c   1.000
_cell.angle_alpha   90.00
_cell.angle_beta   90.00
_cell.angle_gamma   90.00
#
_symmetry.space_group_name_H-M   'P 1'
#
loop_
_entity.id
_entity.type
_entity.pdbx_description
1 polymer ?
#
loop_
_entity_poly.entity_id
_entity_poly.type
_entity_poly.pdbx_seq_one_letter_code
_entity_poly.pdbx_strand_id
1 'polypeptide(L)'
;MSTKVTEHIARLEAMKKYPSELFYKGDLSLLERPMVSIVGTRRPTNYTREYTYRISRALAKRGVCVVSGAAMGVDGIAHEGAGAENTIAVVANGLDIRYPAVHNRLLAAIEEKGLVLSQFNKGFRTTGWSFVVRNELVVALGDILIVAEAELDSGSIRSVEFAMKMGKEIFVLPHRLGESNGTNMLLKEGKATAITDVETFVSRFGCAAEKAVEKDEFFYFCQKMPTIDQTVEKFGDRVYEAELEGIIAIENGRVRLQ
;
A
#
# COMPACT_ATOMS: atom_id res chain seq x y z
N MET A 1 -22.14 3.34 -11.57
CA MET A 1 -22.13 4.82 -11.68
C MET A 1 -21.24 5.37 -10.58
N SER A 2 -20.62 6.54 -10.74
CA SER A 2 -19.90 7.20 -9.63
C SER A 2 -20.89 7.86 -8.68
N THR A 3 -20.65 7.75 -7.38
CA THR A 3 -21.52 8.30 -6.34
C THR A 3 -20.78 9.43 -5.61
N LYS A 4 -21.50 10.46 -5.15
CA LYS A 4 -20.92 11.51 -4.31
C LYS A 4 -20.77 11.00 -2.88
N VAL A 5 -19.62 11.21 -2.26
CA VAL A 5 -19.43 10.96 -0.84
C VAL A 5 -20.21 12.03 -0.07
N THR A 6 -21.14 11.61 0.77
CA THR A 6 -21.95 12.51 1.62
C THR A 6 -21.49 12.52 3.07
N GLU A 7 -20.75 11.50 3.47
CA GLU A 7 -20.22 11.36 4.83
C GLU A 7 -18.94 12.16 5.02
N HIS A 8 -18.72 12.62 6.25
CA HIS A 8 -17.52 13.35 6.63
C HIS A 8 -16.36 12.39 6.86
N ILE A 9 -15.22 12.64 6.21
CA ILE A 9 -14.01 11.84 6.36
C ILE A 9 -13.02 12.65 7.21
N ALA A 10 -12.94 12.35 8.51
CA ALA A 10 -12.13 13.09 9.47
C ALA A 10 -10.66 13.26 9.03
N ARG A 11 -10.09 12.23 8.38
CA ARG A 11 -8.70 12.25 7.87
C ARG A 11 -8.42 13.39 6.88
N LEU A 12 -9.45 13.90 6.21
CA LEU A 12 -9.34 14.98 5.21
C LEU A 12 -9.33 16.37 5.84
N GLU A 13 -9.60 16.51 7.14
CA GLU A 13 -9.46 17.78 7.86
C GLU A 13 -8.02 18.28 7.91
N ALA A 14 -7.05 17.37 7.79
CA ALA A 14 -5.63 17.71 7.72
C ALA A 14 -5.25 18.42 6.41
N MET A 15 -6.10 18.37 5.38
CA MET A 15 -5.88 19.10 4.13
C MET A 15 -5.99 20.61 4.37
N LYS A 16 -5.30 21.40 3.54
CA LYS A 16 -5.38 22.87 3.58
C LYS A 16 -6.83 23.36 3.47
N LYS A 17 -7.63 22.66 2.66
CA LYS A 17 -9.07 22.88 2.54
C LYS A 17 -9.75 21.54 2.38
N TYR A 18 -10.76 21.28 3.20
CA TYR A 18 -11.59 20.09 3.06
C TYR A 18 -12.24 20.06 1.66
N PRO A 19 -12.23 18.91 0.95
CA PRO A 19 -12.80 18.81 -0.40
C PRO A 19 -14.27 19.24 -0.43
N SER A 20 -14.61 20.20 -1.30
CA SER A 20 -16.01 20.61 -1.50
C SER A 20 -16.84 19.52 -2.18
N GLU A 21 -16.17 18.71 -3.01
CA GLU A 21 -16.75 17.55 -3.66
C GLU A 21 -15.78 16.39 -3.61
N LEU A 22 -16.31 15.21 -3.32
CA LEU A 22 -15.60 13.95 -3.37
C LEU A 22 -16.54 12.90 -3.96
N PHE A 23 -16.06 12.18 -4.96
CA PHE A 23 -16.78 11.12 -5.64
C PHE A 23 -16.06 9.80 -5.40
N TYR A 24 -16.82 8.70 -5.41
CA TYR A 24 -16.28 7.37 -5.26
C TYR A 24 -16.90 6.33 -6.21
N LYS A 25 -16.17 5.23 -6.36
CA LYS A 25 -16.62 3.94 -6.88
C LYS A 25 -16.00 2.84 -6.02
N GLY A 26 -16.77 1.79 -5.69
CA GLY A 26 -16.30 0.67 -4.88
C GLY A 26 -16.74 0.77 -3.42
N ASP A 27 -15.96 0.20 -2.52
CA ASP A 27 -16.30 -0.03 -1.12
C ASP A 27 -15.74 1.06 -0.18
N LEU A 28 -16.64 1.85 0.42
CA LEU A 28 -16.29 2.89 1.38
C LEU A 28 -15.78 2.34 2.72
N SER A 29 -16.06 1.07 3.06
CA SER A 29 -15.60 0.46 4.33
C SER A 29 -14.07 0.48 4.47
N LEU A 30 -13.34 0.56 3.35
CA LEU A 30 -11.88 0.70 3.35
C LEU A 30 -11.38 1.97 4.04
N LEU A 31 -12.21 3.02 4.14
CA LEU A 31 -11.86 4.26 4.85
C LEU A 31 -11.78 4.09 6.38
N GLU A 32 -12.36 3.02 6.91
CA GLU A 32 -12.34 2.71 8.34
C GLU A 32 -11.07 1.93 8.75
N ARG A 33 -10.34 1.39 7.78
CA ARG A 33 -9.11 0.61 8.02
C ARG A 33 -7.92 1.54 8.34
N PRO A 34 -6.90 1.03 9.05
CA PRO A 34 -5.58 1.66 9.05
C PRO A 34 -5.09 1.85 7.62
N MET A 35 -4.51 2.99 7.30
CA MET A 35 -4.14 3.34 5.93
C MET A 35 -2.70 3.77 5.82
N VAL A 36 -2.00 3.33 4.77
CA VAL A 36 -0.64 3.76 4.46
C VAL A 36 -0.60 4.33 3.05
N SER A 37 -0.15 5.57 2.93
CA SER A 37 0.01 6.20 1.61
C SER A 37 1.37 5.86 1.03
N ILE A 38 1.39 5.38 -0.22
CA ILE A 38 2.63 5.02 -0.92
C ILE A 38 2.70 5.81 -2.22
N VAL A 39 3.79 6.56 -2.42
CA VAL A 39 4.03 7.37 -3.62
C VAL A 39 5.46 7.19 -4.12
N GLY A 40 5.70 7.51 -5.38
CA GLY A 40 7.07 7.52 -5.90
C GLY A 40 7.15 7.81 -7.39
N THR A 41 8.34 7.59 -7.95
CA THR A 41 8.64 7.83 -9.36
C THR A 41 7.73 7.03 -10.29
N ARG A 42 7.53 7.58 -11.48
CA ARG A 42 6.85 6.88 -12.59
C ARG A 42 7.75 5.86 -13.30
N ARG A 43 9.05 5.87 -13.00
CA ARG A 43 10.07 5.00 -13.61
C ARG A 43 10.96 4.36 -12.54
N PRO A 44 10.40 3.51 -11.68
CA PRO A 44 11.14 2.93 -10.56
C PRO A 44 12.21 1.95 -11.03
N THR A 45 13.33 1.91 -10.31
CA THR A 45 14.33 0.85 -10.41
C THR A 45 13.73 -0.52 -10.06
N ASN A 46 14.35 -1.62 -10.50
CA ASN A 46 13.88 -2.97 -10.15
C ASN A 46 13.82 -3.21 -8.64
N TYR A 47 14.80 -2.65 -7.91
CA TYR A 47 14.81 -2.65 -6.44
C TYR A 47 13.54 -2.00 -5.88
N THR A 48 13.23 -0.77 -6.30
CA THR A 48 12.03 -0.07 -5.86
C THR A 48 10.76 -0.81 -6.25
N ARG A 49 10.70 -1.41 -7.44
CA ARG A 49 9.56 -2.23 -7.87
C ARG A 49 9.32 -3.39 -6.91
N GLU A 50 10.36 -4.17 -6.62
CA GLU A 50 10.27 -5.33 -5.74
C GLU A 50 9.79 -4.93 -4.34
N TYR A 51 10.45 -3.96 -3.71
CA TYR A 51 10.15 -3.60 -2.33
C TYR A 51 8.84 -2.84 -2.18
N THR A 52 8.43 -2.02 -3.16
CA THR A 52 7.09 -1.41 -3.16
C THR A 52 6.01 -2.50 -3.16
N TYR A 53 6.15 -3.52 -4.03
CA TYR A 53 5.21 -4.63 -4.10
C TYR A 53 5.17 -5.42 -2.78
N ARG A 54 6.36 -5.78 -2.25
CA ARG A 54 6.49 -6.55 -1.01
C ARG A 54 5.89 -5.83 0.20
N ILE A 55 6.21 -4.55 0.38
CA ILE A 55 5.66 -3.72 1.46
C ILE A 55 4.13 -3.65 1.34
N SER A 56 3.62 -3.35 0.14
CA SER A 56 2.17 -3.21 -0.08
C SER A 56 1.43 -4.52 0.21
N ARG A 57 1.99 -5.66 -0.22
CA ARG A 57 1.45 -6.99 0.08
C ARG A 57 1.48 -7.30 1.57
N ALA A 58 2.58 -6.98 2.25
CA ALA A 58 2.75 -7.25 3.66
C ALA A 58 1.84 -6.37 4.54
N LEU A 59 1.55 -5.13 4.11
CA LEU A 59 0.55 -4.25 4.73
C LEU A 59 -0.88 -4.80 4.53
N ALA A 60 -1.23 -5.18 3.31
CA ALA A 60 -2.55 -5.72 2.99
C ALA A 60 -2.88 -6.98 3.80
N LYS A 61 -1.91 -7.90 3.96
CA LYS A 61 -2.03 -9.09 4.83
C LYS A 61 -2.32 -8.76 6.30
N ARG A 62 -2.06 -7.53 6.75
CA ARG A 62 -2.28 -7.05 8.13
C ARG A 62 -3.53 -6.19 8.26
N GLY A 63 -4.44 -6.29 7.29
CA GLY A 63 -5.65 -5.47 7.29
C GLY A 63 -5.38 -3.98 7.02
N VAL A 64 -4.16 -3.58 6.65
CA VAL A 64 -3.83 -2.19 6.33
C VAL A 64 -4.20 -1.91 4.87
N CYS A 65 -4.90 -0.81 4.63
CA CYS A 65 -5.27 -0.37 3.29
C CYS A 65 -4.17 0.50 2.68
N VAL A 66 -3.74 0.17 1.46
CA VAL A 66 -2.74 0.96 0.73
C VAL A 66 -3.43 2.06 -0.06
N VAL A 67 -3.03 3.32 0.14
CA VAL A 67 -3.56 4.48 -0.59
C VAL A 67 -2.51 4.97 -1.58
N SER A 68 -2.89 5.13 -2.84
CA SER A 68 -1.99 5.70 -3.84
C SER A 68 -2.74 6.37 -4.99
N GLY A 69 -2.01 6.97 -5.92
CA GLY A 69 -2.55 7.80 -7.00
C GLY A 69 -2.86 7.07 -8.30
N ALA A 70 -2.68 5.76 -8.40
CA ALA A 70 -2.78 5.02 -9.66
C ALA A 70 -1.96 5.58 -10.85
N ALA A 71 -0.98 6.48 -10.64
CA ALA A 71 -0.07 6.90 -11.70
C ALA A 71 0.81 5.72 -12.16
N MET A 72 1.53 5.87 -13.27
CA MET A 72 2.53 4.87 -13.67
C MET A 72 3.61 4.71 -12.59
N GLY A 73 4.30 3.56 -12.60
CA GLY A 73 5.43 3.31 -11.71
C GLY A 73 4.98 2.89 -10.31
N VAL A 74 5.52 3.54 -9.28
CA VAL A 74 5.33 3.15 -7.86
C VAL A 74 3.86 3.02 -7.49
N ASP A 75 3.01 3.98 -7.87
CA ASP A 75 1.59 3.94 -7.52
C ASP A 75 0.89 2.66 -8.03
N GLY A 76 1.10 2.29 -9.29
CA GLY A 76 0.54 1.07 -9.87
C GLY A 76 1.03 -0.18 -9.15
N ILE A 77 2.32 -0.25 -8.85
CA ILE A 77 2.94 -1.37 -8.16
C ILE A 77 2.43 -1.50 -6.71
N ALA A 78 2.18 -0.37 -6.05
CA ALA A 78 1.63 -0.35 -4.69
C ALA A 78 0.22 -0.95 -4.68
N HIS A 79 -0.64 -0.55 -5.62
CA HIS A 79 -1.97 -1.13 -5.79
C HIS A 79 -1.91 -2.63 -6.15
N GLU A 80 -1.03 -3.02 -7.07
CA GLU A 80 -0.84 -4.43 -7.45
C GLU A 80 -0.36 -5.29 -6.28
N GLY A 81 0.55 -4.78 -5.46
CA GLY A 81 1.05 -5.48 -4.28
C GLY A 81 -0.01 -5.62 -3.19
N ALA A 82 -0.81 -4.57 -2.97
CA ALA A 82 -1.89 -4.59 -1.99
C ALA A 82 -3.03 -5.56 -2.35
N GLY A 83 -3.31 -5.71 -3.64
CA GLY A 83 -4.53 -6.39 -4.11
C GLY A 83 -5.71 -5.41 -4.15
N ALA A 84 -6.64 -5.67 -5.07
CA ALA A 84 -7.72 -4.74 -5.38
C ALA A 84 -8.65 -4.49 -4.17
N GLU A 85 -8.83 -5.48 -3.31
CA GLU A 85 -9.66 -5.43 -2.11
C GLU A 85 -9.01 -4.73 -0.89
N ASN A 86 -7.72 -4.35 -0.98
CA ASN A 86 -6.99 -3.72 0.13
C ASN A 86 -6.41 -2.37 -0.27
N THR A 87 -7.02 -1.68 -1.24
CA THR A 87 -6.43 -0.44 -1.75
C THR A 87 -7.45 0.62 -2.14
N ILE A 88 -7.03 1.88 -1.93
CA ILE A 88 -7.76 3.08 -2.35
C ILE A 88 -6.94 3.82 -3.41
N ALA A 89 -7.47 3.92 -4.61
CA ALA A 89 -6.89 4.70 -5.71
C ALA A 89 -7.49 6.11 -5.75
N VAL A 90 -6.66 7.15 -5.59
CA VAL A 90 -7.10 8.54 -5.73
C VAL A 90 -6.69 9.07 -7.10
N VAL A 91 -7.65 9.33 -7.98
CA VAL A 91 -7.37 9.74 -9.36
C VAL A 91 -7.42 11.26 -9.54
N ALA A 92 -6.71 11.76 -10.55
CA ALA A 92 -6.59 13.19 -10.86
C ALA A 92 -7.59 13.65 -11.95
N ASN A 93 -8.61 12.85 -12.22
CA ASN A 93 -9.63 13.02 -13.27
C ASN A 93 -11.01 12.56 -12.78
N GLY A 94 -12.07 12.83 -13.54
CA GLY A 94 -13.40 12.30 -13.25
C GLY A 94 -13.42 10.77 -13.27
N LEU A 95 -14.23 10.14 -12.40
CA LEU A 95 -14.29 8.68 -12.24
C LEU A 95 -14.85 7.92 -13.47
N ASP A 96 -15.37 8.64 -14.46
CA ASP A 96 -15.75 8.09 -15.77
C ASP A 96 -14.55 7.84 -16.69
N ILE A 97 -13.36 8.33 -16.33
CA ILE A 97 -12.14 8.20 -17.12
C ILE A 97 -11.16 7.32 -16.36
N ARG A 98 -10.61 6.28 -17.00
CA ARG A 98 -9.50 5.50 -16.45
C ARG A 98 -8.20 6.04 -17.02
N TYR A 99 -7.37 6.61 -16.16
CA TYR A 99 -6.07 7.16 -16.51
C TYR A 99 -5.03 6.74 -15.46
N PRO A 100 -3.82 6.32 -15.87
CA PRO A 100 -3.36 6.16 -17.26
C PRO A 100 -3.96 4.90 -17.91
N ALA A 101 -4.05 4.88 -19.24
CA ALA A 101 -4.67 3.77 -19.99
C ALA A 101 -3.99 2.41 -19.74
N VAL A 102 -2.70 2.40 -19.42
CA VAL A 102 -1.95 1.19 -19.07
C VAL A 102 -2.51 0.51 -17.80
N HIS A 103 -3.13 1.27 -16.90
CA HIS A 103 -3.74 0.75 -15.67
C HIS A 103 -5.24 0.51 -15.80
N ASN A 104 -5.79 0.44 -17.02
CA ASN A 104 -7.23 0.21 -17.23
C ASN A 104 -7.77 -1.03 -16.51
N ARG A 105 -7.03 -2.15 -16.54
CA ARG A 105 -7.43 -3.40 -15.86
C ARG A 105 -7.33 -3.29 -14.35
N LEU A 106 -6.23 -2.71 -13.87
CA LEU A 106 -5.99 -2.47 -12.44
C LEU A 106 -7.09 -1.58 -11.84
N LEU A 107 -7.36 -0.43 -12.46
CA LEU A 107 -8.43 0.47 -12.03
C LEU A 107 -9.80 -0.18 -12.11
N ALA A 108 -10.09 -0.98 -13.14
CA ALA A 108 -11.34 -1.71 -13.22
C ALA A 108 -11.51 -2.68 -12.03
N ALA A 109 -10.45 -3.40 -11.65
CA ALA A 109 -10.49 -4.30 -10.49
C ALA A 109 -10.68 -3.54 -9.16
N ILE A 110 -10.02 -2.39 -8.99
CA ILE A 110 -10.19 -1.55 -7.79
C ILE A 110 -11.58 -0.92 -7.75
N GLU A 111 -12.15 -0.50 -8.88
CA GLU A 111 -13.54 -0.02 -8.94
C GLU A 111 -14.56 -1.08 -8.50
N GLU A 112 -14.25 -2.37 -8.68
CA GLU A 112 -15.12 -3.50 -8.36
C GLU A 112 -14.95 -3.99 -6.92
N LYS A 113 -13.69 -4.11 -6.44
CA LYS A 113 -13.36 -4.76 -5.16
C LYS A 113 -12.78 -3.83 -4.12
N GLY A 114 -12.21 -2.71 -4.55
CA GLY A 114 -11.55 -1.73 -3.70
C GLY A 114 -12.31 -0.43 -3.67
N LEU A 115 -11.59 0.68 -3.62
CA LEU A 115 -12.18 2.01 -3.66
C LEU A 115 -11.40 2.93 -4.59
N VAL A 116 -12.11 3.68 -5.43
CA VAL A 116 -11.54 4.75 -6.24
C VAL A 116 -12.17 6.07 -5.86
N LEU A 117 -11.36 7.08 -5.54
CA LEU A 117 -11.78 8.41 -5.12
C LEU A 117 -11.35 9.47 -6.13
N SER A 118 -12.16 10.52 -6.28
CA SER A 118 -11.82 11.71 -7.07
C SER A 118 -12.52 12.96 -6.57
N GLN A 119 -11.83 14.10 -6.60
CA GLN A 119 -12.43 15.43 -6.35
C GLN A 119 -13.01 16.06 -7.63
N PHE A 120 -12.92 15.38 -8.77
CA PHE A 120 -13.21 15.97 -10.07
C PHE A 120 -14.52 15.45 -10.64
N ASN A 121 -15.30 16.39 -11.18
CA ASN A 121 -16.57 16.10 -11.84
C ASN A 121 -16.42 15.19 -13.05
N LYS A 122 -17.53 14.53 -13.41
CA LYS A 122 -17.61 13.67 -14.60
C LYS A 122 -17.11 14.40 -15.85
N GLY A 123 -16.26 13.73 -16.63
CA GLY A 123 -15.67 14.26 -17.87
C GLY A 123 -14.40 15.11 -17.66
N PHE A 124 -14.03 15.43 -16.42
CA PHE A 124 -12.81 16.21 -16.15
C PHE A 124 -11.55 15.39 -16.47
N ARG A 125 -10.69 15.93 -17.34
CA ARG A 125 -9.42 15.31 -17.75
C ARG A 125 -8.26 15.78 -16.87
N THR A 126 -7.27 14.91 -16.66
CA THR A 126 -6.08 15.21 -15.84
C THR A 126 -5.33 16.44 -16.34
N THR A 127 -4.92 17.33 -15.42
CA THR A 127 -4.06 18.48 -15.65
C THR A 127 -2.87 18.46 -14.69
N GLY A 128 -1.84 19.29 -14.92
CA GLY A 128 -0.71 19.41 -13.99
C GLY A 128 -1.14 19.79 -12.58
N TRP A 129 -2.11 20.69 -12.45
CA TRP A 129 -2.69 21.12 -11.17
C TRP A 129 -3.49 19.99 -10.50
N SER A 130 -4.28 19.22 -11.27
CA SER A 130 -5.11 18.17 -10.68
C SER A 130 -4.29 17.05 -10.03
N PHE A 131 -3.07 16.78 -10.51
CA PHE A 131 -2.14 15.88 -9.83
C PHE A 131 -1.71 16.39 -8.45
N VAL A 132 -1.49 17.70 -8.30
CA VAL A 132 -1.07 18.30 -7.03
C VAL A 132 -2.20 18.21 -6.01
N VAL A 133 -3.42 18.57 -6.42
CA VAL A 133 -4.63 18.48 -5.57
C VAL A 133 -4.91 17.03 -5.17
N ARG A 134 -4.77 16.10 -6.12
CA ARG A 134 -4.90 14.67 -5.84
C ARG A 134 -3.86 14.22 -4.81
N ASN A 135 -2.60 14.63 -4.95
CA ASN A 135 -1.52 14.19 -4.06
C ASN A 135 -1.78 14.61 -2.61
N GLU A 136 -2.33 15.80 -2.38
CA GLU A 136 -2.73 16.23 -1.04
C GLU A 136 -3.77 15.28 -0.43
N LEU A 137 -4.76 14.85 -1.21
CA LEU A 137 -5.78 13.89 -0.79
C LEU A 137 -5.18 12.50 -0.50
N VAL A 138 -4.25 12.00 -1.35
CA VAL A 138 -3.52 10.75 -1.08
C VAL A 138 -2.80 10.81 0.26
N VAL A 139 -2.10 11.90 0.54
CA VAL A 139 -1.33 12.05 1.77
C VAL A 139 -2.25 12.19 2.98
N ALA A 140 -3.36 12.93 2.86
CA ALA A 140 -4.32 13.12 3.94
C ALA A 140 -4.91 11.80 4.45
N LEU A 141 -5.26 10.89 3.53
CA LEU A 141 -5.89 9.61 3.87
C LEU A 141 -4.99 8.67 4.70
N GLY A 142 -3.73 8.48 4.31
CA GLY A 142 -2.83 7.54 5.01
C GLY A 142 -2.33 8.07 6.35
N ASP A 143 -2.20 7.22 7.35
CA ASP A 143 -1.63 7.53 8.67
C ASP A 143 -0.17 8.00 8.56
N ILE A 144 0.57 7.39 7.65
CA ILE A 144 1.97 7.68 7.33
C ILE A 144 2.18 7.75 5.82
N LEU A 145 3.30 8.33 5.38
CA LEU A 145 3.69 8.39 3.97
C LEU A 145 4.95 7.56 3.71
N ILE A 146 4.89 6.66 2.74
CA ILE A 146 6.06 6.00 2.15
C ILE A 146 6.38 6.67 0.82
N VAL A 147 7.62 7.16 0.67
CA VAL A 147 8.16 7.61 -0.62
C VAL A 147 9.17 6.57 -1.11
N ALA A 148 8.74 5.74 -2.06
CA ALA A 148 9.50 4.57 -2.45
C ALA A 148 10.73 4.89 -3.31
N GLU A 149 10.69 5.94 -4.14
CA GLU A 149 11.82 6.47 -4.93
C GLU A 149 11.42 7.84 -5.49
N ALA A 150 12.30 8.84 -5.43
CA ALA A 150 11.99 10.20 -5.87
C ALA A 150 13.25 11.00 -6.24
N GLU A 151 13.12 11.86 -7.26
CA GLU A 151 14.08 12.92 -7.55
C GLU A 151 13.71 14.22 -6.82
N LEU A 152 14.68 15.12 -6.65
CA LEU A 152 14.54 16.38 -5.89
C LEU A 152 13.40 17.28 -6.39
N ASP A 153 13.16 17.34 -7.70
CA ASP A 153 12.11 18.18 -8.30
C ASP A 153 10.87 17.38 -8.74
N SER A 154 10.65 16.20 -8.15
CA SER A 154 9.57 15.30 -8.55
C SER A 154 8.23 15.61 -7.87
N GLY A 155 7.13 15.16 -8.49
CA GLY A 155 5.79 15.26 -7.90
C GLY A 155 5.65 14.54 -6.56
N SER A 156 6.51 13.55 -6.28
CA SER A 156 6.56 12.85 -4.99
C SER A 156 7.06 13.74 -3.86
N ILE A 157 7.97 14.69 -4.15
CA ILE A 157 8.45 15.66 -3.15
C ILE A 157 7.33 16.62 -2.74
N ARG A 158 6.39 16.94 -3.63
CA ARG A 158 5.18 17.69 -3.22
C ARG A 158 4.34 16.92 -2.20
N SER A 159 4.25 15.59 -2.33
CA SER A 159 3.57 14.75 -1.32
C SER A 159 4.28 14.80 0.03
N VAL A 160 5.61 14.88 0.03
CA VAL A 160 6.41 15.05 1.26
C VAL A 160 6.10 16.37 1.95
N GLU A 161 6.00 17.47 1.17
CA GLU A 161 5.62 18.77 1.73
C GLU A 161 4.24 18.75 2.39
N PHE A 162 3.27 18.04 1.79
CA PHE A 162 1.96 17.83 2.41
C PHE A 162 2.07 17.02 3.70
N ALA A 163 2.83 15.91 3.69
CA ALA A 163 2.99 15.06 4.87
C ALA A 163 3.61 15.82 6.05
N MET A 164 4.62 16.65 5.79
CA MET A 164 5.24 17.49 6.82
C MET A 164 4.26 18.52 7.39
N LYS A 165 3.48 19.19 6.54
CA LYS A 165 2.46 20.15 6.99
C LYS A 165 1.37 19.49 7.83
N MET A 166 1.07 18.23 7.54
CA MET A 166 0.08 17.42 8.27
C MET A 166 0.67 16.69 9.48
N GLY A 167 1.97 16.84 9.77
CA GLY A 167 2.65 16.16 10.88
C GLY A 167 2.74 14.64 10.74
N LYS A 168 2.70 14.10 9.51
CA LYS A 168 2.76 12.66 9.25
C LYS A 168 4.21 12.17 9.23
N GLU A 169 4.44 10.99 9.81
CA GLU A 169 5.73 10.30 9.67
C GLU A 169 5.99 9.94 8.20
N ILE A 170 7.23 10.13 7.76
CA ILE A 170 7.66 9.84 6.39
C ILE A 170 8.71 8.73 6.43
N PHE A 171 8.49 7.72 5.60
CA PHE A 171 9.39 6.59 5.41
C PHE A 171 9.86 6.52 3.97
N VAL A 172 11.08 6.02 3.78
CA VAL A 172 11.66 5.84 2.45
C VAL A 172 12.36 4.50 2.34
N LEU A 173 12.46 3.98 1.11
CA LEU A 173 13.41 2.92 0.82
C LEU A 173 14.84 3.50 0.82
N PRO A 174 15.84 2.80 1.36
CA PRO A 174 17.23 3.21 1.24
C PRO A 174 17.73 2.93 -0.18
N HIS A 175 18.34 3.94 -0.82
CA HIS A 175 18.90 3.80 -2.17
C HIS A 175 20.40 4.01 -2.19
N ARG A 176 21.05 3.52 -3.25
CA ARG A 176 22.44 3.87 -3.51
C ARG A 176 22.57 5.35 -3.87
N LEU A 177 23.79 5.86 -3.81
CA LEU A 177 24.10 7.19 -4.33
C LEU A 177 23.76 7.26 -5.82
N GLY A 178 23.05 8.31 -6.24
CA GLY A 178 22.65 8.53 -7.63
C GLY A 178 21.37 7.80 -8.10
N GLU A 179 20.75 6.96 -7.26
CA GLU A 179 19.51 6.26 -7.63
C GLU A 179 18.23 6.98 -7.21
N SER A 180 18.25 7.70 -6.07
CA SER A 180 17.07 8.43 -5.57
C SER A 180 17.51 9.63 -4.74
N ASN A 181 17.86 10.72 -5.42
CA ASN A 181 18.41 11.91 -4.76
C ASN A 181 17.42 12.56 -3.80
N GLY A 182 16.12 12.47 -4.09
CA GLY A 182 15.06 12.98 -3.23
C GLY A 182 14.96 12.22 -1.91
N THR A 183 14.85 10.88 -1.94
CA THR A 183 14.74 10.09 -0.70
C THR A 183 16.03 10.16 0.13
N ASN A 184 17.19 10.13 -0.51
CA ASN A 184 18.48 10.29 0.16
C ASN A 184 18.62 11.65 0.85
N MET A 185 18.11 12.73 0.22
CA MET A 185 18.08 14.04 0.85
C MET A 185 17.18 14.06 2.10
N LEU A 186 16.00 13.42 2.04
CA LEU A 186 15.10 13.33 3.19
C LEU A 186 15.73 12.60 4.38
N LEU A 187 16.49 11.52 4.12
CA LEU A 187 17.25 10.83 5.16
C LEU A 187 18.34 11.73 5.74
N LYS A 188 19.12 12.40 4.88
CA LYS A 188 20.20 13.30 5.29
C LYS A 188 19.70 14.44 6.18
N GLU A 189 18.52 14.98 5.89
CA GLU A 189 17.91 16.09 6.62
C GLU A 189 17.13 15.65 7.88
N GLY A 190 17.11 14.35 8.20
CA GLY A 190 16.35 13.80 9.33
C GLY A 190 14.84 13.94 9.16
N LYS A 191 14.38 14.10 7.91
CA LYS A 191 12.98 14.33 7.52
C LYS A 191 12.21 13.04 7.22
N ALA A 192 12.92 11.93 7.06
CA ALA A 192 12.33 10.61 6.85
C ALA A 192 13.13 9.53 7.59
N THR A 193 12.49 8.39 7.83
CA THR A 193 13.12 7.18 8.38
C THR A 193 13.26 6.11 7.30
N ALA A 194 14.43 5.45 7.24
CA ALA A 194 14.65 4.38 6.28
C ALA A 194 13.91 3.09 6.67
N ILE A 195 13.28 2.44 5.70
CA ILE A 195 12.74 1.09 5.84
C ILE A 195 13.87 0.10 5.52
N THR A 196 14.48 -0.47 6.55
CA THR A 196 15.60 -1.42 6.40
C THR A 196 15.16 -2.88 6.46
N ASP A 197 14.04 -3.15 7.12
CA ASP A 197 13.42 -4.47 7.19
C ASP A 197 11.90 -4.33 6.99
N VAL A 198 11.37 -5.04 6.00
CA VAL A 198 9.95 -4.91 5.62
C VAL A 198 9.05 -5.41 6.74
N GLU A 199 9.31 -6.59 7.30
CA GLU A 199 8.42 -7.22 8.28
C GLU A 199 8.38 -6.45 9.60
N THR A 200 9.53 -6.00 10.10
CA THR A 200 9.64 -5.14 11.28
C THR A 200 8.96 -3.80 11.07
N PHE A 201 9.05 -3.24 9.86
CA PHE A 201 8.35 -2.00 9.54
C PHE A 201 6.83 -2.20 9.53
N VAL A 202 6.33 -3.20 8.80
CA VAL A 202 4.89 -3.39 8.65
C VAL A 202 4.21 -3.93 9.91
N SER A 203 4.94 -4.60 10.83
CA SER A 203 4.39 -5.07 12.10
C SER A 203 3.95 -3.94 13.03
N ARG A 204 4.41 -2.70 12.76
CA ARG A 204 3.94 -1.49 13.44
C ARG A 204 2.51 -1.09 13.05
N PHE A 205 1.98 -1.65 11.96
CA PHE A 205 0.72 -1.22 11.35
C PHE A 205 -0.28 -2.36 11.23
N GLY A 206 -1.52 -2.06 11.62
CA GLY A 206 -2.60 -3.04 11.65
C GLY A 206 -2.39 -4.12 12.71
N CYS A 207 -3.29 -5.10 12.71
CA CYS A 207 -3.05 -6.38 13.36
C CYS A 207 -2.62 -7.31 12.24
N ALA A 208 -1.51 -8.07 12.40
CA ALA A 208 -1.34 -9.25 11.57
C ALA A 208 -2.67 -9.98 11.56
N ALA A 209 -3.20 -10.31 10.38
CA ALA A 209 -4.42 -11.08 10.31
C ALA A 209 -4.18 -12.26 11.25
N GLU A 210 -4.87 -12.26 12.39
CA GLU A 210 -4.88 -13.39 13.27
C GLU A 210 -5.64 -14.46 12.49
N LYS A 211 -4.96 -15.13 11.56
CA LYS A 211 -4.92 -16.56 11.71
C LYS A 211 -4.10 -16.75 12.98
N ALA A 212 -4.75 -16.62 14.13
CA ALA A 212 -4.26 -17.27 15.33
C ALA A 212 -4.05 -18.70 14.86
N VAL A 213 -2.77 -19.10 14.66
CA VAL A 213 -2.47 -20.46 14.25
C VAL A 213 -3.17 -21.30 15.30
N GLU A 214 -4.16 -22.06 14.86
CA GLU A 214 -4.98 -22.85 15.76
C GLU A 214 -4.00 -23.67 16.59
N LYS A 215 -3.96 -23.44 17.91
CA LYS A 215 -2.99 -24.06 18.81
C LYS A 215 -3.40 -25.51 19.08
N ASP A 216 -3.49 -26.25 18.01
CA ASP A 216 -3.91 -27.63 17.98
C ASP A 216 -2.69 -28.55 17.88
N GLU A 217 -2.95 -29.84 17.69
CA GLU A 217 -1.89 -30.83 17.63
C GLU A 217 -0.88 -30.56 16.50
N PHE A 218 -1.31 -29.99 15.37
CA PHE A 218 -0.44 -29.66 14.25
C PHE A 218 0.53 -28.55 14.62
N PHE A 219 0.04 -27.47 15.22
CA PHE A 219 0.89 -26.38 15.71
C PHE A 219 1.96 -26.88 16.68
N TYR A 220 1.57 -27.63 17.72
CA TYR A 220 2.51 -28.16 18.71
C TYR A 220 3.49 -29.20 18.14
N PHE A 221 3.08 -29.92 17.10
CA PHE A 221 3.97 -30.83 16.39
C PHE A 221 5.01 -30.07 15.56
N CYS A 222 4.59 -29.05 14.80
CA CYS A 222 5.47 -28.21 13.99
C CYS A 222 6.46 -27.38 14.84
N GLN A 223 6.12 -27.01 16.08
CA GLN A 223 7.06 -26.38 17.03
C GLN A 223 8.34 -27.19 17.26
N LYS A 224 8.29 -28.52 17.09
CA LYS A 224 9.43 -29.41 17.29
C LYS A 224 10.35 -29.51 16.06
N MET A 225 10.07 -28.74 15.00
CA MET A 225 10.80 -28.75 13.73
C MET A 225 10.94 -30.16 13.11
N PRO A 226 9.84 -30.89 12.94
CA PRO A 226 9.84 -32.23 12.34
C PRO A 226 10.30 -32.18 10.87
N THR A 227 10.65 -33.34 10.31
CA THR A 227 10.87 -33.44 8.87
C THR A 227 9.54 -33.36 8.12
N ILE A 228 9.58 -32.99 6.84
CA ILE A 228 8.39 -32.99 5.98
C ILE A 228 7.71 -34.36 5.98
N ASP A 229 8.49 -35.45 5.84
CA ASP A 229 7.96 -36.82 5.80
C ASP A 229 7.18 -37.17 7.07
N GLN A 230 7.74 -36.85 8.25
CA GLN A 230 7.07 -37.08 9.55
C GLN A 230 5.78 -36.26 9.69
N THR A 231 5.75 -35.07 9.10
CA THR A 231 4.59 -34.17 9.19
C THR A 231 3.49 -34.61 8.24
N VAL A 232 3.85 -35.01 7.00
CA VAL A 232 2.91 -35.52 6.00
C VAL A 232 2.34 -36.87 6.42
N GLU A 233 3.16 -37.76 6.99
CA GLU A 233 2.69 -39.04 7.55
C GLU A 233 1.62 -38.83 8.62
N LYS A 234 1.77 -37.78 9.45
CA LYS A 234 0.88 -37.53 10.58
C LYS A 234 -0.34 -36.66 10.24
N PHE A 235 -0.22 -35.70 9.32
CA PHE A 235 -1.26 -34.69 9.06
C PHE A 235 -1.70 -34.60 7.60
N GLY A 236 -1.12 -35.40 6.69
CA GLY A 236 -1.52 -35.50 5.28
C GLY A 236 -1.48 -34.15 4.55
N ASP A 237 -2.52 -33.88 3.78
CA ASP A 237 -2.62 -32.71 2.89
C ASP A 237 -2.59 -31.37 3.63
N ARG A 238 -2.94 -31.37 4.93
CA ARG A 238 -2.92 -30.19 5.79
C ARG A 238 -1.55 -29.50 5.82
N VAL A 239 -0.46 -30.25 5.63
CA VAL A 239 0.91 -29.69 5.58
C VAL A 239 1.03 -28.71 4.41
N TYR A 240 0.56 -29.09 3.23
CA TYR A 240 0.67 -28.26 2.03
C TYR A 240 -0.29 -27.08 2.09
N GLU A 241 -1.49 -27.27 2.65
CA GLU A 241 -2.43 -26.18 2.91
C GLU A 241 -1.81 -25.15 3.86
N ALA A 242 -1.22 -25.59 4.98
CA ALA A 242 -0.59 -24.70 5.95
C ALA A 242 0.63 -23.95 5.38
N GLU A 243 1.38 -24.55 4.46
CA GLU A 243 2.46 -23.88 3.73
C GLU A 243 1.93 -22.82 2.76
N LEU A 244 0.89 -23.14 1.98
CA LEU A 244 0.23 -22.18 1.07
C LEU A 244 -0.40 -21.00 1.83
N GLU A 245 -0.92 -21.27 3.02
CA GLU A 245 -1.48 -20.26 3.92
C GLU A 245 -0.43 -19.43 4.65
N GLY A 246 0.85 -19.84 4.59
CA GLY A 246 1.96 -19.17 5.25
C GLY A 246 1.96 -19.35 6.77
N ILE A 247 1.35 -20.42 7.27
CA ILE A 247 1.41 -20.84 8.69
C ILE A 247 2.74 -21.54 8.97
N ILE A 248 3.27 -22.25 7.97
CA ILE A 248 4.57 -22.92 8.02
C ILE A 248 5.39 -22.61 6.76
N ALA A 249 6.69 -22.85 6.83
CA ALA A 249 7.59 -22.91 5.69
C ALA A 249 8.41 -24.20 5.73
N ILE A 250 8.67 -24.78 4.56
CA ILE A 250 9.50 -25.98 4.42
C ILE A 250 10.90 -25.58 3.96
N GLU A 251 11.88 -25.69 4.85
CA GLU A 251 13.27 -25.31 4.60
C GLU A 251 14.19 -26.49 4.92
N ASN A 252 15.04 -26.87 3.96
CA ASN A 252 15.99 -27.99 4.12
C ASN A 252 15.31 -29.30 4.58
N GLY A 253 14.11 -29.58 4.07
CA GLY A 253 13.33 -30.78 4.40
C GLY A 253 12.68 -30.76 5.80
N ARG A 254 12.68 -29.60 6.49
CA ARG A 254 12.06 -29.43 7.80
C ARG A 254 10.93 -28.41 7.76
N VAL A 255 9.91 -28.66 8.58
CA VAL A 255 8.77 -27.76 8.75
C VAL A 255 9.06 -26.74 9.85
N ARG A 256 8.92 -25.45 9.55
CA ARG A 256 9.05 -24.33 10.50
C ARG A 256 7.74 -23.55 10.56
N LEU A 257 7.30 -23.17 11.76
CA LEU A 257 6.20 -22.21 11.91
C LEU A 257 6.67 -20.81 11.46
N GLN A 258 5.78 -20.07 10.80
CA GLN A 258 5.96 -18.68 10.38
C GLN A 258 5.37 -17.70 11.40
#